data_AF-A0A0F9MAZ8-F1
#
_entry.id   AF-A0A0F9MAZ8-F1
#
_cell.length_a   1.000
_cell.length_b   1.000
_cell.length_c   1.000
_cell.angle_alpha   90.00
_cell.angle_beta   90.00
_cell.angle_gamma   90.00
#
_symmetry.space_group_name_H-M   'P 1'
#
loop_
_entity.id
_entity.type
_entity.pdbx_description
1 polymer ?
#
loop_
_entity_poly.entity_id
_entity_poly.type
_entity_poly.pdbx_seq_one_letter_code
_entity_poly.pdbx_strand_id
1 'polypeptide(L)'
;VKALTERDIHLFFRLEPLIRFAQSTEKKIIIWDEPSLDSLSTEQINKLNRNMLRLFMTIRKKRHFFIVNYTKFWKFPEYIVVDRANGLVHMREDKIGRFLYVRKRKLEFLWNEFRTRHKRSYRKAMDFGGRMPEIMQKHFQDLQITVNNIKNATYQDYENCKDEAIESIGKKEEKQNKFQVRLDDLRKRISGIKGLSTEELAVQLGINSRRIREWKKLDSPAAA
;
A
#
# COMPACT_ATOMS: atom_id res chain seq x y z
N VAL A 1 -17.64 12.10 -11.94
CA VAL A 1 -16.16 12.11 -12.11
C VAL A 1 -15.69 11.35 -13.34
N LYS A 2 -16.12 10.09 -13.56
CA LYS A 2 -15.77 9.31 -14.76
C LYS A 2 -16.11 10.03 -16.08
N ALA A 3 -17.21 10.78 -16.13
CA ALA A 3 -17.58 11.61 -17.28
C ALA A 3 -16.62 12.79 -17.55
N LEU A 4 -15.86 13.25 -16.55
CA LEU A 4 -14.92 14.37 -16.67
C LEU A 4 -13.47 13.91 -16.85
N THR A 5 -13.11 12.77 -16.24
CA THR A 5 -11.73 12.28 -16.24
C THR A 5 -11.52 11.11 -17.19
N GLU A 6 -12.58 10.38 -17.57
CA GLU A 6 -12.55 9.10 -18.29
C GLU A 6 -11.76 8.00 -17.56
N ARG A 7 -11.52 8.16 -16.25
CA ARG A 7 -10.70 7.24 -15.45
C ARG A 7 -11.48 6.74 -14.25
N ASP A 8 -11.41 5.43 -14.03
CA ASP A 8 -11.94 4.83 -12.81
C ASP A 8 -11.05 5.19 -11.60
N ILE A 9 -11.68 5.35 -10.44
CA ILE A 9 -11.05 5.72 -9.18
C ILE A 9 -10.87 4.47 -8.32
N HIS A 10 -9.64 4.21 -7.91
CA HIS A 10 -9.29 3.09 -7.04
C HIS A 10 -8.59 3.60 -5.78
N LEU A 11 -9.11 3.25 -4.62
CA LEU A 11 -8.59 3.61 -3.32
C LEU A 11 -7.98 2.37 -2.65
N PHE A 12 -6.77 2.53 -2.13
CA PHE A 12 -6.04 1.48 -1.44
C PHE A 12 -5.55 1.98 -0.09
N PHE A 13 -5.53 1.08 0.90
CA PHE A 13 -4.94 1.33 2.22
C PHE A 13 -3.57 0.66 2.40
N ARG A 14 -3.24 -0.32 1.55
CA ARG A 14 -1.97 -1.06 1.59
C ARG A 14 -1.17 -0.86 0.31
N LEU A 15 0.14 -0.71 0.46
CA LEU A 15 1.04 -0.40 -0.66
C LEU A 15 1.27 -1.59 -1.60
N GLU A 16 1.41 -2.82 -1.08
CA GLU A 16 1.66 -3.99 -1.94
C GLU A 16 0.53 -4.29 -2.94
N PRO A 17 -0.77 -4.35 -2.55
CA PRO A 17 -1.86 -4.51 -3.50
C PRO A 17 -1.92 -3.37 -4.53
N LEU A 18 -1.68 -2.15 -4.08
CA LEU A 18 -1.64 -0.96 -4.93
C LEU A 18 -0.56 -1.10 -6.02
N ILE A 19 0.66 -1.51 -5.66
CA ILE A 19 1.75 -1.71 -6.62
C ILE A 19 1.37 -2.73 -7.68
N ARG A 20 0.79 -3.88 -7.27
CA ARG A 20 0.35 -4.91 -8.22
C ARG A 20 -0.71 -4.37 -9.17
N PHE A 21 -1.68 -3.63 -8.64
CA PHE A 21 -2.73 -3.00 -9.44
C PHE A 21 -2.18 -1.96 -10.43
N ALA A 22 -1.26 -1.10 -9.99
CA ALA A 22 -0.65 -0.07 -10.84
C ALA A 22 0.23 -0.69 -11.95
N GLN A 23 0.79 -1.87 -11.73
CA GLN A 23 1.57 -2.59 -12.74
C GLN A 23 0.69 -3.22 -13.83
N SER A 24 -0.47 -3.75 -13.44
CA SER A 24 -1.38 -4.47 -14.33
C SER A 24 -2.39 -3.59 -15.06
N THR A 25 -2.53 -2.32 -14.67
CA THR A 25 -3.52 -1.40 -15.25
C THR A 25 -2.88 -0.16 -15.87
N GLU A 26 -3.67 0.62 -16.60
CA GLU A 26 -3.24 1.88 -17.23
C GLU A 26 -4.31 2.96 -17.06
N LYS A 27 -3.88 4.22 -17.04
CA LYS A 27 -4.75 5.42 -17.02
C LYS A 27 -5.85 5.40 -15.94
N LYS A 28 -5.54 4.92 -14.74
CA LYS A 28 -6.46 4.98 -13.57
C LYS A 28 -6.20 6.20 -12.69
N ILE A 29 -7.19 6.60 -11.90
CA ILE A 29 -6.99 7.46 -10.73
C ILE A 29 -6.77 6.52 -9.55
N ILE A 30 -5.59 6.61 -8.93
CA ILE A 30 -5.22 5.77 -7.80
C ILE A 30 -5.06 6.67 -6.59
N ILE A 31 -5.75 6.34 -5.51
CA ILE A 31 -5.68 7.00 -4.22
C ILE A 31 -5.01 6.02 -3.26
N TRP A 32 -3.91 6.43 -2.66
CA TRP A 32 -3.36 5.75 -1.50
C TRP A 32 -3.71 6.56 -0.27
N ASP A 33 -4.59 6.01 0.56
CA ASP A 33 -4.85 6.56 1.89
C ASP A 33 -4.05 5.76 2.89
N GLU A 34 -2.99 6.37 3.43
CA GLU A 34 -2.09 5.67 4.33
C GLU A 34 -2.52 5.88 5.79
N PRO A 35 -3.12 4.87 6.45
CA PRO A 35 -3.65 5.04 7.79
C PRO A 35 -2.56 5.07 8.88
N SER A 36 -1.31 4.68 8.58
CA SER A 36 -0.36 4.24 9.61
C SER A 36 1.03 4.82 9.53
N LEU A 37 1.29 5.78 8.64
CA LEU A 37 2.61 6.37 8.43
C LEU A 37 3.26 6.90 9.73
N ASP A 38 2.46 7.23 10.74
CA ASP A 38 2.92 7.65 12.08
C ASP A 38 3.36 6.53 13.01
N SER A 39 2.93 5.30 12.78
CA SER A 39 3.21 4.13 13.63
C SER A 39 4.28 3.19 13.06
N LEU A 40 4.84 3.50 11.88
CA LEU A 40 5.87 2.68 11.24
C LEU A 40 7.25 2.88 11.87
N SER A 41 8.00 1.78 12.02
CA SER A 41 9.42 1.82 12.41
C SER A 41 10.29 2.41 11.29
N THR A 42 11.50 2.87 11.63
CA THR A 42 12.46 3.41 10.66
C THR A 42 12.76 2.44 9.51
N GLU A 43 12.87 1.15 9.79
CA GLU A 43 13.07 0.12 8.76
C GLU A 43 11.87 0.01 7.81
N GLN A 44 10.66 0.03 8.35
CA GLN A 44 9.41 0.00 7.57
C GLN A 44 9.29 1.24 6.69
N ILE A 45 9.65 2.42 7.19
CA ILE A 45 9.69 3.68 6.43
C ILE A 45 10.70 3.58 5.27
N ASN A 46 11.89 3.03 5.51
CA ASN A 46 12.89 2.86 4.45
C ASN A 46 12.42 1.89 3.36
N LYS A 47 11.79 0.77 3.75
CA LYS A 47 11.18 -0.18 2.80
C LYS A 47 10.06 0.49 1.99
N LEU A 48 9.18 1.23 2.66
CA LEU A 48 8.09 1.99 2.06
C LEU A 48 8.60 3.01 1.05
N ASN A 49 9.64 3.80 1.40
CA ASN A 49 10.24 4.77 0.50
C ASN A 49 10.80 4.11 -0.78
N ARG A 50 11.50 2.98 -0.67
CA ARG A 50 12.00 2.23 -1.85
C ARG A 50 10.86 1.72 -2.74
N ASN A 51 9.80 1.20 -2.14
CA ASN A 51 8.61 0.71 -2.86
C ASN A 51 7.86 1.86 -3.54
N MET A 52 7.73 3.01 -2.86
CA MET A 52 7.10 4.21 -3.41
C MET A 52 7.86 4.76 -4.62
N LEU A 53 9.19 4.79 -4.58
CA LEU A 53 9.99 5.20 -5.75
C LEU A 53 9.68 4.35 -6.99
N ARG A 54 9.60 3.03 -6.82
CA ARG A 54 9.22 2.10 -7.90
C ARG A 54 7.79 2.36 -8.38
N LEU A 55 6.86 2.55 -7.45
CA LEU A 55 5.47 2.86 -7.76
C LEU A 55 5.34 4.15 -8.58
N PHE A 56 6.04 5.24 -8.21
CA PHE A 56 6.00 6.49 -8.97
C PHE A 56 6.54 6.37 -10.40
N MET A 57 7.54 5.51 -10.63
CA MET A 57 8.00 5.20 -11.98
C MET A 57 6.91 4.48 -12.79
N THR A 58 6.23 3.50 -12.19
CA THR A 58 5.10 2.79 -12.80
C THR A 58 3.95 3.74 -13.11
N ILE A 59 3.54 4.57 -12.15
CA ILE A 59 2.48 5.58 -12.30
C ILE A 59 2.75 6.47 -13.51
N ARG A 60 3.99 6.97 -13.63
CA ARG A 60 4.39 7.80 -14.78
C ARG A 60 4.29 7.03 -16.09
N LYS A 61 4.86 5.82 -16.17
CA LYS A 61 4.89 5.01 -17.40
C LYS A 61 3.48 4.62 -17.85
N LYS A 62 2.62 4.24 -16.90
CA LYS A 62 1.24 3.78 -17.11
C LYS A 62 0.21 4.91 -17.11
N ARG A 63 0.68 6.17 -17.01
CA ARG A 63 -0.12 7.42 -17.07
C ARG A 63 -1.24 7.48 -16.03
N HIS A 64 -1.03 6.91 -14.85
CA HIS A 64 -1.96 7.03 -13.73
C HIS A 64 -1.96 8.46 -13.16
N PHE A 65 -3.10 8.89 -12.64
CA PHE A 65 -3.16 10.04 -11.75
C PHE A 65 -3.13 9.51 -10.32
N PHE A 66 -2.22 10.01 -9.49
CA PHE A 66 -1.99 9.44 -8.16
C PHE A 66 -2.17 10.49 -7.08
N ILE A 67 -3.02 10.18 -6.11
CA ILE A 67 -3.26 10.99 -4.93
C ILE A 67 -2.71 10.22 -3.75
N VAL A 68 -1.87 10.88 -2.95
CA VAL A 68 -1.37 10.33 -1.70
C VAL A 68 -1.97 11.13 -0.57
N ASN A 69 -2.73 10.46 0.31
CA ASN A 69 -3.22 11.03 1.54
C ASN A 69 -2.34 10.55 2.70
N TYR A 70 -1.79 11.50 3.45
CA TYR A 70 -0.92 11.23 4.59
C TYR A 70 -1.01 12.36 5.62
N THR A 71 -0.59 12.07 6.85
CA THR A 71 -0.66 13.02 7.97
C THR A 71 0.38 14.14 7.88
N LYS A 72 1.59 13.84 7.41
CA LYS A 72 2.75 14.74 7.48
C LYS A 72 3.59 14.69 6.19
N PHE A 73 3.65 15.80 5.46
CA PHE A 73 4.35 15.86 4.16
C PHE A 73 5.86 15.64 4.26
N TRP A 74 6.48 16.02 5.38
CA TRP A 74 7.93 15.89 5.56
C TRP A 74 8.43 14.46 5.78
N LYS A 75 7.52 13.47 5.88
CA LYS A 75 7.90 12.06 6.07
C LYS A 75 8.39 11.38 4.80
N PHE A 76 7.97 11.88 3.65
CA PHE A 76 8.44 11.35 2.37
C PHE A 76 9.73 12.03 1.94
N PRO A 77 10.64 11.32 1.27
CA PRO A 77 11.82 11.91 0.64
C PRO A 77 11.48 13.12 -0.22
N GLU A 78 12.42 14.06 -0.27
CA GLU A 78 12.34 15.29 -1.09
C GLU A 78 11.91 15.01 -2.53
N TYR A 79 12.49 13.98 -3.15
CA TYR A 79 12.13 13.58 -4.50
C TYR A 79 10.62 13.31 -4.70
N ILE A 80 9.95 12.73 -3.70
CA ILE A 80 8.51 12.47 -3.78
C ILE A 80 7.73 13.77 -3.61
N VAL A 81 8.09 14.56 -2.60
CA VAL A 81 7.34 15.75 -2.18
C VAL A 81 7.54 16.93 -3.13
N VAL A 82 8.76 17.13 -3.61
CA VAL A 82 9.17 18.32 -4.37
C VAL A 82 9.19 18.00 -5.87
N ASP A 83 9.92 16.95 -6.27
CA ASP A 83 10.17 16.69 -7.69
C ASP A 83 8.95 16.08 -8.38
N ARG A 84 8.28 15.13 -7.69
CA ARG A 84 7.20 14.33 -8.27
C ARG A 84 5.80 14.87 -8.00
N ALA A 85 5.58 15.58 -6.90
CA ALA A 85 4.25 16.14 -6.63
C ALA A 85 3.92 17.33 -7.55
N ASN A 86 2.65 17.45 -7.92
CA ASN A 86 2.14 18.60 -8.68
C ASN A 86 1.60 19.72 -7.77
N GLY A 87 1.30 19.38 -6.52
CA GLY A 87 0.80 20.30 -5.50
C GLY A 87 0.49 19.55 -4.22
N LEU A 88 0.21 20.33 -3.18
CA LEU A 88 -0.17 19.82 -1.87
C LEU A 88 -1.49 20.46 -1.46
N VAL A 89 -2.43 19.66 -1.00
CA VAL A 89 -3.64 20.12 -0.31
C VAL A 89 -3.42 19.87 1.17
N HIS A 90 -3.32 20.93 1.96
CA HIS A 90 -3.18 20.84 3.42
C HIS A 90 -4.52 21.15 4.07
N MET A 91 -5.10 20.15 4.74
CA MET A 91 -6.28 20.31 5.57
C MET A 91 -5.88 20.99 6.88
N ARG A 92 -6.59 22.06 7.25
CA ARG A 92 -6.29 22.82 8.46
C ARG A 92 -6.94 22.18 9.69
N GLU A 93 -6.20 22.17 10.80
CA GLU A 93 -6.66 21.61 12.08
C GLU A 93 -7.73 22.47 12.77
N ASP A 94 -7.69 23.80 12.57
CA ASP A 94 -8.56 24.73 13.31
C ASP A 94 -10.03 24.70 12.89
N LYS A 95 -10.34 24.27 11.66
CA LYS A 95 -11.72 24.18 11.17
C LYS A 95 -11.87 23.06 10.14
N ILE A 96 -12.86 22.20 10.38
CA ILE A 96 -13.25 21.11 9.48
C ILE A 96 -13.51 21.66 8.06
N GLY A 97 -12.94 20.99 7.07
CA GLY A 97 -13.11 21.30 5.66
C GLY A 97 -12.31 22.50 5.15
N ARG A 98 -11.63 23.29 5.99
CA ARG A 98 -10.74 24.33 5.48
C ARG A 98 -9.46 23.71 4.94
N PHE A 99 -9.09 24.09 3.72
CA PHE A 99 -7.86 23.62 3.09
C PHE A 99 -7.03 24.77 2.54
N LEU A 100 -5.73 24.53 2.43
CA LEU A 100 -4.77 25.38 1.74
C LEU A 100 -4.19 24.58 0.57
N TYR A 101 -4.18 25.16 -0.62
CA TYR A 101 -3.50 24.58 -1.77
C TYR A 101 -2.13 25.24 -1.95
N VAL A 102 -1.11 24.41 -2.12
CA VAL A 102 0.26 24.82 -2.40
C VAL A 102 0.67 24.28 -3.77
N ARG A 103 1.03 25.18 -4.69
CA ARG A 103 1.53 24.82 -6.02
C ARG A 103 2.91 24.18 -5.94
N LYS A 104 3.25 23.33 -6.92
CA LYS A 104 4.58 22.71 -7.09
C LYS A 104 5.76 23.64 -6.81
N ARG A 105 5.75 24.85 -7.39
CA ARG A 105 6.82 25.87 -7.26
C ARG A 105 7.12 26.31 -5.81
N LYS A 106 6.22 26.05 -4.85
CA LYS A 106 6.38 26.40 -3.44
C LYS A 106 6.63 25.19 -2.54
N LEU A 107 6.63 23.97 -3.09
CA LEU A 107 6.87 22.75 -2.30
C LEU A 107 8.31 22.66 -1.82
N GLU A 108 9.29 23.03 -2.66
CA GLU A 108 10.70 23.10 -2.29
C GLU A 108 10.94 24.07 -1.12
N PHE A 109 10.34 25.26 -1.19
CA PHE A 109 10.39 26.24 -0.10
C PHE A 109 9.86 25.65 1.22
N LEU A 110 8.69 25.00 1.20
CA LEU A 110 8.12 24.37 2.39
C LEU A 110 9.00 23.25 2.94
N TRP A 111 9.54 22.42 2.04
CA TRP A 111 10.41 21.33 2.38
C TRP A 111 11.68 21.83 3.09
N ASN A 112 12.35 22.82 2.48
CA ASN A 112 13.57 23.41 3.02
C ASN A 112 13.34 24.14 4.34
N GLU A 113 12.23 24.89 4.46
CA GLU A 113 11.90 25.58 5.70
C GLU A 113 11.63 24.61 6.85
N PHE A 114 10.99 23.47 6.57
CA PHE A 114 10.81 22.42 7.57
C PHE A 114 12.13 21.74 7.92
N ARG A 115 12.98 21.40 6.94
CA ARG A 115 14.26 20.72 7.16
C ARG A 115 15.26 21.56 7.95
N THR A 116 15.30 22.87 7.70
CA THR A 116 16.27 23.78 8.32
C THR A 116 15.80 24.39 9.63
N ARG A 117 14.50 24.76 9.72
CA ARG A 117 13.96 25.53 10.85
C ARG A 117 12.88 24.79 11.62
N HIS A 118 12.48 23.59 11.16
CA HIS A 118 11.32 22.85 11.69
C HIS A 118 10.02 23.68 11.71
N LYS A 119 9.90 24.66 10.82
CA LYS A 119 8.72 25.54 10.71
C LYS A 119 7.76 25.06 9.62
N ARG A 120 6.46 25.13 9.91
CA ARG A 120 5.37 24.71 9.00
C ARG A 120 4.65 25.93 8.43
N SER A 121 5.28 26.64 7.49
CA SER A 121 4.73 27.90 6.97
C SER A 121 3.77 27.70 5.79
N TYR A 122 2.77 26.81 5.94
CA TYR A 122 1.78 26.56 4.89
C TYR A 122 1.09 27.83 4.41
N ARG A 123 0.75 28.75 5.33
CA ARG A 123 0.14 30.04 4.99
C ARG A 123 1.03 30.95 4.12
N LYS A 124 2.35 30.85 4.26
CA LYS A 124 3.28 31.65 3.43
C LYS A 124 3.47 31.05 2.04
N ALA A 125 3.35 29.73 1.95
CA ALA A 125 3.51 28.99 0.70
C ALA A 125 2.19 28.79 -0.05
N MET A 126 1.04 29.09 0.58
CA MET A 126 -0.27 28.88 -0.02
C MET A 126 -0.43 29.74 -1.27
N ASP A 127 -1.12 29.18 -2.24
CA ASP A 127 -1.54 29.90 -3.44
C ASP A 127 -2.99 30.36 -3.31
N PHE A 128 -3.87 29.44 -2.94
CA PHE A 128 -5.24 29.75 -2.54
C PHE A 128 -5.68 28.85 -1.38
N GLY A 129 -6.75 29.26 -0.70
CA GLY A 129 -7.41 28.47 0.32
C GLY A 129 -8.89 28.41 0.04
N GLY A 130 -9.53 27.39 0.59
CA GLY A 130 -10.96 27.18 0.41
C GLY A 130 -11.58 26.49 1.61
N ARG A 131 -12.90 26.33 1.52
CA ARG A 131 -13.67 25.47 2.41
C ARG A 131 -14.30 24.39 1.55
N MET A 132 -14.16 23.15 1.97
CA MET A 132 -14.86 22.01 1.42
C MET A 132 -16.07 21.77 2.33
N PRO A 133 -17.28 22.18 1.91
CA PRO A 133 -18.47 22.10 2.74
C PRO A 133 -18.98 20.65 2.77
N GLU A 134 -18.58 19.90 3.80
CA GLU A 134 -19.10 18.57 4.19
C GLU A 134 -18.96 17.41 3.19
N ILE A 135 -19.33 16.19 3.59
CA ILE A 135 -18.47 15.16 4.19
C ILE A 135 -18.37 14.09 3.10
N MET A 136 -17.19 13.50 2.88
CA MET A 136 -16.99 12.42 1.91
C MET A 136 -18.14 11.40 1.95
N GLN A 137 -18.63 11.08 3.15
CA GLN A 137 -19.78 10.23 3.45
C GLN A 137 -21.03 10.48 2.60
N LYS A 138 -21.46 11.74 2.42
CA LYS A 138 -22.72 12.06 1.71
C LYS A 138 -22.65 11.76 0.20
N HIS A 139 -21.45 11.85 -0.38
CA HIS A 139 -21.23 11.75 -1.82
C HIS A 139 -20.36 10.57 -2.22
N PHE A 140 -19.93 9.74 -1.27
CA PHE A 140 -18.95 8.68 -1.53
C PHE A 140 -19.45 7.70 -2.60
N GLN A 141 -20.73 7.33 -2.52
CA GLN A 141 -21.38 6.42 -3.46
C GLN A 141 -21.47 7.03 -4.87
N ASP A 142 -21.76 8.34 -4.97
CA ASP A 142 -21.83 9.07 -6.25
C ASP A 142 -20.49 9.10 -6.99
N LEU A 143 -19.38 8.97 -6.26
CA LEU A 143 -18.03 9.00 -6.82
C LEU A 143 -17.64 7.67 -7.49
N GLN A 144 -18.41 6.59 -7.30
CA GLN A 144 -18.16 5.26 -7.87
C GLN A 144 -16.72 4.76 -7.60
N ILE A 145 -16.25 4.98 -6.37
CA ILE A 145 -14.90 4.60 -5.95
C ILE A 145 -14.84 3.08 -5.79
N THR A 146 -13.77 2.47 -6.30
CA THR A 146 -13.42 1.09 -5.95
C THR A 146 -12.48 1.11 -4.76
N VAL A 147 -12.86 0.50 -3.63
CA VAL A 147 -12.01 0.40 -2.43
C VAL A 147 -11.40 -0.99 -2.38
N ASN A 148 -10.07 -1.08 -2.47
CA ASN A 148 -9.30 -2.32 -2.68
C ASN A 148 -9.81 -3.12 -3.90
N ASN A 149 -10.81 -3.99 -3.70
CA ASN A 149 -11.44 -4.81 -4.74
C ASN A 149 -12.98 -4.65 -4.81
N ILE A 150 -13.58 -3.85 -3.92
CA ILE A 150 -15.02 -3.63 -3.84
C ILE A 150 -15.38 -2.51 -4.80
N LYS A 151 -16.05 -2.86 -5.92
CA LYS A 151 -16.54 -1.87 -6.89
C LYS A 151 -17.75 -1.13 -6.33
N ASN A 152 -17.84 0.17 -6.62
CA ASN A 152 -18.92 1.04 -6.11
C ASN A 152 -19.07 0.93 -4.59
N ALA A 153 -17.95 0.95 -3.89
CA ALA A 153 -17.90 0.81 -2.45
C ALA A 153 -18.72 1.91 -1.76
N THR A 154 -19.39 1.54 -0.67
CA THR A 154 -20.06 2.49 0.21
C THR A 154 -19.06 3.16 1.13
N TYR A 155 -19.49 4.23 1.81
CA TYR A 155 -18.65 4.86 2.84
C TYR A 155 -18.33 3.91 3.98
N GLN A 156 -19.24 2.99 4.33
CA GLN A 156 -19.00 1.99 5.37
C GLN A 156 -17.92 0.99 4.95
N ASP A 157 -17.92 0.54 3.69
CA ASP A 157 -16.87 -0.34 3.16
C ASP A 157 -15.49 0.33 3.24
N TYR A 158 -15.45 1.64 3.00
CA TYR A 158 -14.24 2.44 3.15
C TYR A 158 -13.74 2.46 4.60
N GLU A 159 -14.59 2.78 5.59
CA GLU A 159 -14.20 2.79 7.01
C GLU A 159 -13.79 1.38 7.47
N ASN A 160 -14.53 0.34 7.11
CA ASN A 160 -14.21 -1.05 7.48
C ASN A 160 -12.84 -1.48 6.90
N CYS A 161 -12.59 -1.23 5.62
CA CYS A 161 -11.29 -1.54 5.00
C CYS A 161 -10.14 -0.73 5.62
N LYS A 162 -10.43 0.49 6.10
CA LYS A 162 -9.47 1.33 6.79
C LYS A 162 -9.15 0.77 8.19
N ASP A 163 -10.16 0.36 8.94
CA ASP A 163 -10.00 -0.27 10.26
C ASP A 163 -9.24 -1.59 10.14
N GLU A 164 -9.58 -2.44 9.18
CA GLU A 164 -8.83 -3.67 8.87
C GLU A 164 -7.35 -3.37 8.55
N ALA A 165 -7.10 -2.32 7.77
CA ALA A 165 -5.75 -1.89 7.47
C ALA A 165 -5.02 -1.44 8.74
N ILE A 166 -5.67 -0.63 9.61
CA ILE A 166 -5.16 -0.16 10.91
C ILE A 166 -4.81 -1.35 11.82
N GLU A 167 -5.70 -2.32 11.95
CA GLU A 167 -5.49 -3.51 12.78
C GLU A 167 -4.36 -4.41 12.26
N SER A 168 -4.10 -4.37 10.95
CA SER A 168 -3.02 -5.16 10.36
C SER A 168 -1.63 -4.59 10.65
N ILE A 169 -1.52 -3.33 11.07
CA ILE A 169 -0.24 -2.71 11.41
C ILE A 169 0.30 -3.27 12.72
N GLY A 170 1.55 -3.71 12.69
CA GLY A 170 2.23 -4.22 13.87
C GLY A 170 1.86 -5.67 14.22
N LYS A 171 0.84 -6.27 13.58
CA LYS A 171 0.70 -7.73 13.59
C LYS A 171 1.98 -8.30 12.96
N LYS A 172 2.80 -8.96 13.78
CA LYS A 172 3.94 -9.75 13.27
C LYS A 172 3.30 -10.76 12.32
N GLU A 173 3.46 -10.55 11.01
CA GLU A 173 3.32 -11.65 10.06
C GLU A 173 4.21 -12.75 10.65
N GLU A 174 3.59 -13.87 11.05
CA GLU A 174 4.35 -15.04 11.49
C GLU A 174 5.33 -15.30 10.37
N LYS A 175 6.61 -14.96 10.59
CA LYS A 175 7.66 -15.22 9.62
C LYS A 175 7.69 -16.74 9.53
N GLN A 176 7.01 -17.28 8.53
CA GLN A 176 7.15 -18.67 8.18
C GLN A 176 8.65 -18.91 8.02
N ASN A 177 9.18 -19.75 8.90
CA ASN A 177 10.60 -19.97 8.98
C ASN A 177 11.04 -20.47 7.59
N LYS A 178 11.88 -19.69 6.88
CA LYS A 178 12.31 -20.03 5.51
C LYS A 178 12.92 -21.42 5.45
N PHE A 179 13.56 -21.85 6.53
CA PHE A 179 14.06 -23.20 6.68
C PHE A 179 12.92 -24.22 6.69
N GLN A 180 11.88 -23.98 7.49
CA GLN A 180 10.69 -24.83 7.56
C GLN A 180 9.99 -24.95 6.20
N VAL A 181 9.80 -23.83 5.49
CA VAL A 181 9.20 -23.84 4.14
C VAL A 181 10.03 -24.66 3.14
N ARG A 182 11.36 -24.49 3.14
CA ARG A 182 12.25 -25.28 2.27
C ARG A 182 12.28 -26.76 2.65
N LEU A 183 12.22 -27.04 3.94
CA LEU A 183 12.26 -28.39 4.48
C LEU A 183 10.94 -29.11 4.19
N ASP A 184 9.81 -28.43 4.26
CA ASP A 184 8.51 -28.96 3.88
C ASP A 184 8.39 -29.18 2.36
N ASP A 185 8.98 -28.30 1.54
CA ASP A 185 9.09 -28.52 0.08
C ASP A 185 9.96 -29.76 -0.24
N LEU A 186 11.10 -29.90 0.44
CA LEU A 186 11.97 -31.08 0.29
C LEU A 186 11.24 -32.37 0.70
N ARG A 187 10.57 -32.37 1.87
CA ARG A 187 9.77 -33.49 2.37
C ARG A 187 8.69 -33.91 1.39
N LYS A 188 8.02 -32.94 0.77
CA LYS A 188 6.98 -33.20 -0.23
C LYS A 188 7.57 -33.82 -1.50
N ARG A 189 8.68 -33.29 -2.02
CA ARG A 189 9.38 -33.87 -3.18
C ARG A 189 9.82 -35.29 -2.93
N ILE A 190 10.39 -35.57 -1.75
CA ILE A 190 10.80 -36.92 -1.33
C ILE A 190 9.59 -37.86 -1.29
N SER A 191 8.46 -37.42 -0.73
CA SER A 191 7.23 -38.22 -0.67
C SER A 191 6.57 -38.48 -2.04
N GLY A 192 6.98 -37.73 -3.08
CA GLY A 192 6.44 -37.79 -4.44
C GLY A 192 7.35 -38.47 -5.46
N ILE A 193 8.48 -39.06 -5.04
CA ILE A 193 9.38 -39.80 -5.93
C ILE A 193 8.61 -40.99 -6.55
N LYS A 194 8.55 -41.02 -7.88
CA LYS A 194 7.90 -42.10 -8.63
C LYS A 194 8.84 -43.31 -8.71
N GLY A 195 8.29 -44.52 -8.61
CA GLY A 195 9.02 -45.77 -8.78
C GLY A 195 9.46 -46.47 -7.50
N LEU A 196 9.20 -45.88 -6.32
CA LEU A 196 9.43 -46.50 -5.02
C LEU A 196 8.14 -46.47 -4.19
N SER A 197 7.84 -47.55 -3.49
CA SER A 197 6.73 -47.60 -2.54
C SER A 197 7.06 -46.78 -1.29
N THR A 198 6.04 -46.31 -0.56
CA THR A 198 6.27 -45.54 0.70
C THR A 198 7.05 -46.31 1.76
N GLU A 199 7.04 -47.64 1.70
CA GLU A 199 7.76 -48.51 2.62
C GLU A 199 9.23 -48.63 2.23
N GLU A 200 9.54 -48.81 0.94
CA GLU A 200 10.91 -48.79 0.42
C GLU A 200 11.59 -47.45 0.67
N LEU A 201 10.86 -46.36 0.47
CA LEU A 201 11.34 -44.99 0.72
C LEU A 201 11.62 -44.75 2.20
N ALA A 202 10.82 -45.34 3.10
CA ALA A 202 11.03 -45.30 4.54
C ALA A 202 12.30 -46.05 4.96
N VAL A 203 12.54 -47.23 4.38
CA VAL A 203 13.75 -48.02 4.65
C VAL A 203 14.99 -47.28 4.17
N GLN A 204 15.00 -46.74 2.95
CA GLN A 204 16.16 -46.02 2.39
C GLN A 204 16.51 -44.75 3.17
N LEU A 205 15.51 -44.07 3.72
CA LEU A 205 15.70 -42.83 4.49
C LEU A 205 15.84 -43.05 6.00
N GLY A 206 15.71 -44.30 6.48
CA GLY A 206 15.76 -44.62 7.90
C GLY A 206 14.67 -43.95 8.74
N ILE A 207 13.49 -43.72 8.15
CA ILE A 207 12.36 -43.03 8.80
C ILE A 207 11.09 -43.85 8.77
N ASN A 208 10.19 -43.61 9.73
CA ASN A 208 8.91 -44.30 9.78
C ASN A 208 8.03 -43.93 8.57
N SER A 209 7.44 -44.94 7.92
CA SER A 209 6.54 -44.79 6.75
C SER A 209 5.35 -43.87 7.02
N ARG A 210 4.90 -43.77 8.28
CA ARG A 210 3.86 -42.81 8.70
C ARG A 210 4.27 -41.36 8.46
N ARG A 211 5.54 -41.00 8.72
CA ARG A 211 6.05 -39.63 8.49
C ARG A 211 6.06 -39.28 7.00
N ILE A 212 6.37 -40.23 6.13
CA ILE A 212 6.32 -40.01 4.68
C ILE A 212 4.88 -39.77 4.20
N ARG A 213 3.90 -40.49 4.76
CA ARG A 213 2.48 -40.24 4.47
C ARG A 213 2.02 -38.87 4.97
N GLU A 214 2.53 -38.41 6.11
CA GLU A 214 2.27 -37.06 6.62
C GLU A 214 2.86 -35.99 5.72
N TRP A 215 4.07 -36.19 5.18
CA TRP A 215 4.71 -35.25 4.24
C TRP A 215 3.93 -35.07 2.93
N LYS A 216 3.24 -36.12 2.47
CA LYS A 216 2.37 -36.05 1.29
C LYS A 216 1.17 -35.12 1.49
N LYS A 217 0.74 -34.90 2.75
CA LYS A 217 -0.39 -34.03 3.12
C LYS A 217 0.01 -32.58 3.34
N LEU A 218 1.30 -32.23 3.26
CA LEU A 218 1.75 -30.85 3.43
C LEU A 218 1.28 -29.99 2.24
N ASP A 219 0.63 -28.88 2.57
CA ASP A 219 0.26 -27.85 1.59
C ASP A 219 1.53 -27.30 0.94
N SER A 220 1.59 -27.34 -0.39
CA SER A 220 2.65 -26.60 -1.07
C SER A 220 2.31 -25.13 -0.94
N PRO A 221 3.25 -24.26 -0.55
CA PRO A 221 3.18 -22.89 -1.02
C PRO A 221 3.21 -22.99 -2.54
N ALA A 222 2.10 -22.62 -3.19
CA ALA A 222 2.03 -22.54 -4.64
C ALA A 222 3.25 -21.78 -5.15
N ALA A 223 3.93 -22.35 -6.15
CA ALA A 223 5.12 -21.77 -6.75
C ALA A 223 4.86 -20.29 -7.08
N ALA A 224 5.60 -19.42 -6.40
CA ALA A 224 5.67 -17.99 -6.67
C ALA A 224 6.50 -17.72 -7.93
#